data_AF-A2DIA7-F1
#
_entry.id   AF-A2DIA7-F1
#
_cell.length_a   1.000
_cell.length_b   1.000
_cell.length_c   1.000
_cell.angle_alpha   90.00
_cell.angle_beta   90.00
_cell.angle_gamma   90.00
#
_symmetry.space_group_name_H-M   'P 1'
#
loop_
_entity.id
_entity.type
_entity.pdbx_description
1 polymer ?
#
loop_
_entity_poly.entity_id
_entity_poly.type
_entity_poly.pdbx_seq_one_letter_code
_entity_poly.pdbx_strand_id
1 'polypeptide(L)'
;MGLQESFSEYYGSVEPNHRTNNETISGSGNYYIHHAIFSFHYQKAAIYLSSPSKVLLETCTFYNNSSTQNGGSFYFYQSECVIVRTYLFHSSTSYYGGAYAIETDIFLKQKNYAFECSVSECSGSQDSIFHYSGDIQVSNMNTSYHNITFYAAYKLDHPNGRGVMNLTTVSNTSSKSEAGIYNCDGFFNITNCNYISNEYTGKNWGIVRCDGTISCLNCSFIGNKGNYLFDCKPTINNCYFNENAVTKTVNKDYSGTFGSIEPFDSLINHYSTFFCPAKNLKDNQKVSSKNYHEGELALGDINIIVSIVYKISFVVALNIPTLK
;
A
#
# COMPACT_ATOMS: atom_id res chain seq x y z
N MET A 1 -4.83 -15.93 9.78
CA MET A 1 -6.12 -15.47 10.33
C MET A 1 -7.08 -15.39 9.15
N GLY A 2 -8.28 -15.95 9.25
CA GLY A 2 -9.28 -15.79 8.17
C GLY A 2 -9.67 -14.32 8.05
N LEU A 3 -9.92 -13.85 6.83
CA LEU A 3 -10.41 -12.49 6.61
C LEU A 3 -11.82 -12.40 7.21
N GLN A 4 -12.06 -11.42 8.08
CA GLN A 4 -13.41 -11.14 8.56
C GLN A 4 -14.15 -10.36 7.46
N GLU A 5 -15.43 -10.66 7.28
CA GLU A 5 -16.24 -10.22 6.13
C GLU A 5 -17.18 -9.06 6.47
N SER A 6 -17.25 -8.61 7.74
CA SER A 6 -18.16 -7.53 8.11
C SER A 6 -17.61 -6.56 9.14
N PHE A 7 -18.18 -5.35 9.16
CA PHE A 7 -17.87 -4.31 10.15
C PHE A 7 -18.02 -4.83 11.59
N SER A 8 -19.06 -5.63 11.85
CA SER A 8 -19.35 -6.12 13.21
C SER A 8 -18.41 -7.22 13.68
N GLU A 9 -17.78 -7.96 12.77
CA GLU A 9 -16.72 -8.91 13.14
C GLU A 9 -15.45 -8.21 13.61
N TYR A 10 -15.12 -7.06 13.02
CA TYR A 10 -13.97 -6.24 13.41
C TYR A 10 -14.25 -5.36 14.64
N TYR A 11 -15.48 -4.86 14.79
CA TYR A 11 -15.81 -3.76 15.70
C TYR A 11 -17.01 -4.01 16.63
N GLY A 12 -17.60 -5.20 16.60
CA GLY A 12 -18.74 -5.57 17.43
C GLY A 12 -20.06 -4.97 16.95
N SER A 13 -21.04 -4.84 17.84
CA SER A 13 -22.41 -4.40 17.51
C SER A 13 -22.55 -2.87 17.32
N VAL A 14 -21.48 -2.17 16.97
CA VAL A 14 -21.51 -0.72 16.79
C VAL A 14 -22.02 -0.41 15.37
N GLU A 15 -23.09 0.38 15.28
CA GLU A 15 -23.66 0.75 13.98
C GLU A 15 -22.73 1.71 13.22
N PRO A 16 -22.33 1.38 11.97
CA PRO A 16 -21.51 2.26 11.16
C PRO A 16 -22.34 3.23 10.33
N ASN A 17 -21.75 4.38 10.01
CA ASN A 17 -22.21 5.23 8.93
C ASN A 17 -21.80 4.60 7.59
N HIS A 18 -22.79 4.13 6.83
CA HIS A 18 -22.55 3.55 5.50
C HIS A 18 -22.24 4.62 4.47
N ARG A 19 -21.21 4.40 3.66
CA ARG A 19 -20.74 5.33 2.63
C ARG A 19 -20.37 4.58 1.36
N THR A 20 -20.96 4.96 0.23
CA THR A 20 -20.77 4.29 -1.07
C THR A 20 -20.49 5.26 -2.21
N ASN A 21 -20.49 6.57 -1.93
CA ASN A 21 -20.44 7.63 -2.93
C ASN A 21 -19.06 8.28 -3.01
N ASN A 22 -18.77 8.94 -4.13
CA ASN A 22 -17.59 9.79 -4.31
C ASN A 22 -17.75 11.12 -3.54
N GLU A 23 -17.85 11.05 -2.21
CA GLU A 23 -18.02 12.21 -1.33
C GLU A 23 -16.76 12.44 -0.50
N THR A 24 -16.55 13.68 -0.04
CA THR A 24 -15.50 13.95 0.95
C THR A 24 -16.00 13.52 2.33
N ILE A 25 -15.29 12.61 2.98
CA ILE A 25 -15.63 12.12 4.31
C ILE A 25 -14.68 12.73 5.34
N SER A 26 -15.24 13.43 6.33
CA SER A 26 -14.47 14.02 7.42
C SER A 26 -15.28 14.06 8.71
N GLY A 27 -14.61 14.31 9.84
CA GLY A 27 -15.22 14.37 11.16
C GLY A 27 -14.91 13.15 12.03
N SER A 28 -15.83 12.84 12.96
CA SER A 28 -15.73 11.69 13.86
C SER A 28 -16.90 10.73 13.64
N GLY A 29 -16.66 9.44 13.77
CA GLY A 29 -17.71 8.44 13.65
C GLY A 29 -17.18 7.03 13.42
N ASN A 30 -18.11 6.08 13.33
CA ASN A 30 -17.82 4.75 12.82
C ASN A 30 -18.23 4.73 11.36
N TYR A 31 -17.37 4.27 10.46
CA TYR A 31 -17.61 4.33 9.03
C TYR A 31 -17.41 2.96 8.41
N TYR A 32 -18.42 2.51 7.68
CA TYR A 32 -18.29 1.39 6.78
C TYR A 32 -18.39 1.94 5.35
N ILE A 33 -17.24 2.04 4.72
CA ILE A 33 -17.09 2.65 3.40
C ILE A 33 -16.83 1.49 2.45
N HIS A 34 -17.76 1.26 1.53
CA HIS A 34 -17.72 0.05 0.74
C HIS A 34 -18.21 0.25 -0.68
N HIS A 35 -17.64 -0.52 -1.62
CA HIS A 35 -18.05 -0.53 -3.03
C HIS A 35 -18.09 0.88 -3.64
N ALA A 36 -17.11 1.70 -3.26
CA ALA A 36 -17.06 3.13 -3.54
C ALA A 36 -15.85 3.48 -4.39
N ILE A 37 -15.99 4.55 -5.18
CA ILE A 37 -14.90 5.09 -6.00
C ILE A 37 -14.71 6.54 -5.63
N PHE A 38 -13.53 6.84 -5.11
CA PHE A 38 -13.10 8.17 -4.74
C PHE A 38 -12.13 8.68 -5.78
N SER A 39 -12.56 9.64 -6.58
CA SER A 39 -11.74 10.15 -7.67
C SER A 39 -11.77 11.66 -7.77
N PHE A 40 -10.62 12.23 -8.14
CA PHE A 40 -10.46 13.65 -8.42
C PHE A 40 -10.75 14.57 -7.22
N HIS A 41 -10.49 14.08 -6.00
CA HIS A 41 -10.40 14.95 -4.83
C HIS A 41 -9.06 15.67 -4.89
N TYR A 42 -9.06 16.98 -5.14
CA TYR A 42 -7.84 17.77 -5.25
C TYR A 42 -7.62 18.64 -4.02
N GLN A 43 -6.36 18.76 -3.63
CA GLN A 43 -5.88 19.55 -2.49
C GLN A 43 -6.33 19.04 -1.10
N LYS A 44 -7.32 18.16 -1.04
CA LYS A 44 -7.84 17.50 0.16
C LYS A 44 -8.00 16.02 -0.11
N ALA A 45 -7.55 15.19 0.82
CA ALA A 45 -7.82 13.76 0.80
C ALA A 45 -9.33 13.50 0.70
N ALA A 46 -9.72 12.47 -0.05
CA ALA A 46 -11.12 12.05 -0.18
C ALA A 46 -11.71 11.67 1.19
N ILE A 47 -10.90 11.08 2.07
CA ILE A 47 -11.29 10.77 3.44
C ILE A 47 -10.23 11.32 4.39
N TYR A 48 -10.66 12.17 5.33
CA TYR A 48 -9.77 12.78 6.31
C TYR A 48 -10.42 12.72 7.70
N LEU A 49 -9.97 11.77 8.52
CA LEU A 49 -10.46 11.61 9.90
C LEU A 49 -9.36 11.93 10.89
N SER A 50 -9.47 13.09 11.53
CA SER A 50 -8.52 13.59 12.53
C SER A 50 -8.96 13.31 13.98
N SER A 51 -10.01 12.49 14.16
CA SER A 51 -10.58 12.17 15.46
C SER A 51 -10.83 10.67 15.57
N PRO A 52 -10.76 10.09 16.78
CA PRO A 52 -10.93 8.65 16.96
C PRO A 52 -12.20 8.11 16.31
N SER A 53 -11.99 7.19 15.38
CA SER A 53 -13.02 6.58 14.55
C SER A 53 -12.75 5.09 14.40
N LYS A 54 -13.78 4.33 14.02
CA LYS A 54 -13.64 2.93 13.56
C LYS A 54 -13.98 2.86 12.09
N VAL A 55 -13.06 2.39 11.25
CA VAL A 55 -13.20 2.47 9.79
C VAL A 55 -12.95 1.11 9.16
N LEU A 56 -13.95 0.62 8.43
CA LEU A 56 -13.76 -0.46 7.47
C LEU A 56 -13.85 0.12 6.05
N LEU A 57 -12.75 0.06 5.31
CA LEU A 57 -12.73 0.28 3.87
C LEU A 57 -12.79 -1.07 3.16
N GLU A 58 -13.82 -1.31 2.35
CA GLU A 58 -14.00 -2.58 1.67
C GLU A 58 -14.31 -2.39 0.18
N THR A 59 -13.51 -2.99 -0.70
CA THR A 59 -13.80 -2.96 -2.15
C THR A 59 -13.90 -1.52 -2.67
N CYS A 60 -12.94 -0.69 -2.28
CA CYS A 60 -12.87 0.72 -2.68
C CYS A 60 -11.79 0.96 -3.74
N THR A 61 -12.01 1.95 -4.61
CA THR A 61 -10.99 2.44 -5.54
C THR A 61 -10.75 3.92 -5.32
N PHE A 62 -9.48 4.31 -5.23
CA PHE A 62 -9.04 5.68 -5.14
C PHE A 62 -8.20 6.03 -6.37
N TYR A 63 -8.63 7.04 -7.12
CA TYR A 63 -8.03 7.38 -8.41
C TYR A 63 -7.75 8.88 -8.53
N ASN A 64 -6.49 9.22 -8.80
CA ASN A 64 -6.09 10.58 -9.10
C ASN A 64 -6.54 11.60 -8.04
N ASN A 65 -6.36 11.26 -6.76
CA ASN A 65 -6.61 12.15 -5.64
C ASN A 65 -5.32 12.85 -5.23
N SER A 66 -5.43 14.07 -4.72
CA SER A 66 -4.30 14.81 -4.16
C SER A 66 -4.68 15.52 -2.86
N SER A 67 -3.72 15.57 -1.95
CA SER A 67 -3.85 16.25 -0.66
C SER A 67 -2.70 17.22 -0.44
N THR A 68 -3.00 18.37 0.16
CA THR A 68 -1.99 19.30 0.68
C THR A 68 -1.55 18.92 2.10
N GLN A 69 -2.10 17.85 2.66
CA GLN A 69 -1.80 17.28 3.97
C GLN A 69 -1.46 15.80 3.84
N ASN A 70 -1.23 15.11 4.95
CA ASN A 70 -0.95 13.66 4.98
C ASN A 70 -2.04 12.87 4.25
N GLY A 71 -1.65 11.76 3.61
CA GLY A 71 -2.56 10.89 2.90
C GLY A 71 -3.07 11.50 1.59
N GLY A 72 -2.55 11.05 0.44
CA GLY A 72 -3.00 11.56 -0.86
C GLY A 72 -4.48 11.27 -1.15
N SER A 73 -4.93 10.07 -0.83
CA SER A 73 -6.33 9.63 -0.95
C SER A 73 -7.07 9.62 0.36
N PHE A 74 -6.46 9.09 1.42
CA PHE A 74 -7.05 9.14 2.75
C PHE A 74 -6.04 9.22 3.88
N TYR A 75 -6.48 9.83 4.98
CA TYR A 75 -5.72 9.96 6.21
C TYR A 75 -6.59 9.64 7.42
N PHE A 76 -6.06 8.77 8.29
CA PHE A 76 -6.69 8.37 9.54
C PHE A 76 -5.74 8.64 10.70
N TYR A 77 -6.16 9.52 11.61
CA TYR A 77 -5.45 9.83 12.85
C TYR A 77 -6.21 9.28 14.05
N GLN A 78 -5.48 8.60 14.95
CA GLN A 78 -5.99 8.00 16.18
C GLN A 78 -7.24 7.12 15.99
N SER A 79 -7.35 6.48 14.84
CA SER A 79 -8.51 5.68 14.44
C SER A 79 -8.13 4.21 14.30
N GLU A 80 -9.06 3.32 14.64
CA GLU A 80 -8.93 1.92 14.22
C GLU A 80 -9.34 1.81 12.74
N CYS A 81 -8.49 1.20 11.93
CA CYS A 81 -8.72 1.07 10.50
C CYS A 81 -8.44 -0.36 10.03
N VAL A 82 -9.36 -0.87 9.22
CA VAL A 82 -9.21 -2.10 8.45
C VAL A 82 -9.48 -1.78 6.99
N ILE A 83 -8.50 -2.04 6.14
CA ILE A 83 -8.61 -1.89 4.69
C ILE A 83 -8.64 -3.27 4.05
N VAL A 84 -9.63 -3.51 3.20
CA VAL A 84 -9.83 -4.78 2.49
C VAL A 84 -10.08 -4.49 1.02
N ARG A 85 -9.41 -5.21 0.12
CA ARG A 85 -9.67 -5.18 -1.34
C ARG A 85 -9.69 -3.75 -1.90
N THR A 86 -8.71 -2.94 -1.53
CA THR A 86 -8.70 -1.51 -1.90
C THR A 86 -7.59 -1.21 -2.91
N TYR A 87 -7.94 -0.43 -3.93
CA TYR A 87 -7.05 -0.04 -5.02
C TYR A 87 -6.75 1.44 -4.95
N LEU A 88 -5.48 1.83 -4.98
CA LEU A 88 -5.03 3.21 -4.99
C LEU A 88 -4.10 3.46 -6.15
N PHE A 89 -4.44 4.46 -6.96
CA PHE A 89 -3.69 4.79 -8.17
C PHE A 89 -3.59 6.29 -8.37
N HIS A 90 -2.40 6.77 -8.77
CA HIS A 90 -2.13 8.19 -9.02
C HIS A 90 -2.50 9.12 -7.85
N SER A 91 -2.36 8.64 -6.62
CA SER A 91 -2.56 9.49 -5.46
C SER A 91 -1.31 10.33 -5.19
N SER A 92 -1.49 11.53 -4.64
CA SER A 92 -0.35 12.39 -4.32
C SER A 92 -0.51 13.24 -3.07
N THR A 93 0.59 13.50 -2.39
CA THR A 93 0.68 14.50 -1.33
C THR A 93 2.08 15.10 -1.23
N SER A 94 2.20 16.33 -0.73
CA SER A 94 3.49 16.95 -0.39
C SER A 94 4.09 16.44 0.93
N TYR A 95 3.35 15.64 1.70
CA TYR A 95 3.77 15.11 3.01
C TYR A 95 4.04 13.59 2.93
N TYR A 96 3.68 12.84 3.98
CA TYR A 96 3.76 11.38 4.06
C TYR A 96 2.44 10.71 3.65
N GLY A 97 2.54 9.46 3.21
CA GLY A 97 1.41 8.69 2.72
C GLY A 97 0.93 9.16 1.35
N GLY A 98 1.81 9.16 0.34
CA GLY A 98 1.53 9.47 -1.06
C GLY A 98 0.19 8.90 -1.55
N ALA A 99 -0.12 7.66 -1.17
CA ALA A 99 -1.43 7.07 -1.34
C ALA A 99 -2.30 7.25 -0.10
N TYR A 100 -1.84 6.78 1.05
CA TYR A 100 -2.57 6.93 2.30
C TYR A 100 -1.67 6.92 3.52
N ALA A 101 -2.19 7.46 4.62
CA ALA A 101 -1.54 7.46 5.92
C ALA A 101 -2.51 7.04 7.04
N ILE A 102 -2.05 6.14 7.91
CA ILE A 102 -2.72 5.72 9.13
C ILE A 102 -1.76 5.95 10.29
N GLU A 103 -2.15 6.79 11.23
CA GLU A 103 -1.32 7.21 12.34
C GLU A 103 -2.08 7.04 13.65
N THR A 104 -1.45 6.37 14.61
CA THR A 104 -2.00 6.13 15.94
C THR A 104 -0.95 6.47 16.99
N ASP A 105 -1.40 6.83 18.19
CA ASP A 105 -0.49 7.11 19.30
C ASP A 105 0.23 5.82 19.72
N ILE A 106 1.53 5.94 20.05
CA ILE A 106 2.41 4.80 20.33
C ILE A 106 1.98 3.90 21.50
N PHE A 107 1.04 4.36 22.34
CA PHE A 107 0.52 3.58 23.47
C PHE A 107 -0.81 2.90 23.15
N LEU A 108 -1.41 3.17 22.00
CA LEU A 108 -2.74 2.67 21.62
C LEU A 108 -2.63 1.45 20.70
N LYS A 109 -3.21 0.33 21.13
CA LYS A 109 -3.28 -0.92 20.35
C LYS A 109 -4.41 -0.92 19.33
N GLN A 110 -4.55 0.17 18.57
CA GLN A 110 -5.59 0.31 17.55
C GLN A 110 -5.28 -0.59 16.35
N LYS A 111 -6.32 -1.17 15.74
CA LYS A 111 -6.15 -1.95 14.50
C LYS A 111 -5.63 -1.06 13.39
N ASN A 112 -4.56 -1.48 12.73
CA ASN A 112 -3.98 -0.82 11.57
C ASN A 112 -3.74 -1.87 10.48
N TYR A 113 -4.82 -2.30 9.85
CA TYR A 113 -4.82 -3.47 8.99
C TYR A 113 -5.00 -3.09 7.51
N ALA A 114 -4.24 -3.74 6.63
CA ALA A 114 -4.41 -3.64 5.19
C ALA A 114 -4.29 -5.01 4.52
N PHE A 115 -5.37 -5.45 3.91
CA PHE A 115 -5.52 -6.76 3.29
C PHE A 115 -5.97 -6.64 1.83
N GLU A 116 -5.31 -7.39 0.93
CA GLU A 116 -5.70 -7.45 -0.48
C GLU A 116 -5.67 -6.08 -1.18
N CYS A 117 -4.70 -5.24 -0.81
CA CYS A 117 -4.58 -3.87 -1.30
C CYS A 117 -3.59 -3.76 -2.47
N SER A 118 -3.85 -2.87 -3.43
CA SER A 118 -2.90 -2.54 -4.49
C SER A 118 -2.69 -1.04 -4.59
N VAL A 119 -1.43 -0.59 -4.55
CA VAL A 119 -1.05 0.82 -4.55
C VAL A 119 -0.04 1.05 -5.66
N SER A 120 -0.29 1.99 -6.57
CA SER A 120 0.67 2.22 -7.66
C SER A 120 0.68 3.64 -8.18
N GLU A 121 1.81 4.02 -8.76
CA GLU A 121 2.01 5.31 -9.46
C GLU A 121 1.64 6.53 -8.62
N CYS A 122 1.82 6.40 -7.29
CA CYS A 122 1.62 7.48 -6.34
C CYS A 122 2.88 8.34 -6.24
N SER A 123 2.71 9.61 -5.92
CA SER A 123 3.81 10.57 -5.82
C SER A 123 3.77 11.38 -4.53
N GLY A 124 4.93 11.91 -4.12
CA GLY A 124 5.00 12.72 -2.92
C GLY A 124 6.39 12.84 -2.32
N SER A 125 6.45 13.44 -1.13
CA SER A 125 7.71 13.59 -0.42
C SER A 125 8.13 12.28 0.22
N GLN A 126 7.26 11.69 1.04
CA GLN A 126 7.55 10.50 1.83
C GLN A 126 6.48 9.43 1.60
N ASP A 127 6.93 8.16 1.59
CA ASP A 127 6.18 6.89 1.56
C ASP A 127 4.84 6.83 0.82
N SER A 128 4.67 5.87 -0.09
CA SER A 128 3.35 5.71 -0.71
C SER A 128 2.32 5.22 0.31
N ILE A 129 2.76 4.38 1.25
CA ILE A 129 1.93 3.75 2.26
C ILE A 129 2.55 4.04 3.62
N PHE A 130 1.81 4.70 4.52
CA PHE A 130 2.28 5.03 5.85
C PHE A 130 1.41 4.40 6.92
N HIS A 131 1.99 3.53 7.75
CA HIS A 131 1.40 2.97 8.96
C HIS A 131 2.29 3.32 10.14
N TYR A 132 1.78 4.13 11.07
CA TYR A 132 2.48 4.51 12.28
C TYR A 132 1.71 4.06 13.53
N SER A 133 2.36 3.17 14.26
CA SER A 133 1.87 2.51 15.46
C SER A 133 0.55 1.73 15.32
N GLY A 134 0.11 1.16 16.44
CA GLY A 134 -1.02 0.25 16.50
C GLY A 134 -0.64 -1.21 16.26
N ASP A 135 -1.66 -2.07 16.17
CA ASP A 135 -1.52 -3.44 15.69
C ASP A 135 -1.43 -3.41 14.17
N ILE A 136 -0.20 -3.41 13.64
CA ILE A 136 0.07 -3.30 12.20
C ILE A 136 0.05 -4.68 11.57
N GLN A 137 -0.92 -4.91 10.67
CA GLN A 137 -1.03 -6.14 9.89
C GLN A 137 -1.24 -5.82 8.42
N VAL A 138 -0.29 -6.25 7.59
CA VAL A 138 -0.34 -6.06 6.13
C VAL A 138 -0.29 -7.42 5.47
N SER A 139 -1.24 -7.72 4.59
CA SER A 139 -1.19 -8.95 3.81
C SER A 139 -1.77 -8.83 2.42
N ASN A 140 -1.25 -9.63 1.48
CA ASN A 140 -1.70 -9.64 0.08
C ASN A 140 -1.62 -8.24 -0.56
N MET A 141 -0.57 -7.47 -0.23
CA MET A 141 -0.42 -6.11 -0.71
C MET A 141 0.52 -6.06 -1.93
N ASN A 142 0.18 -5.26 -2.93
CA ASN A 142 1.08 -4.95 -4.05
C ASN A 142 1.34 -3.46 -4.10
N THR A 143 2.61 -3.06 -4.17
CA THR A 143 3.00 -1.63 -4.25
C THR A 143 4.07 -1.43 -5.32
N SER A 144 3.86 -0.48 -6.24
CA SER A 144 4.80 -0.29 -7.35
C SER A 144 4.79 1.08 -8.05
N TYR A 145 5.89 1.38 -8.75
CA TYR A 145 6.03 2.54 -9.64
C TYR A 145 5.84 3.91 -8.97
N HIS A 146 6.23 4.02 -7.69
CA HIS A 146 6.10 5.28 -6.96
C HIS A 146 7.18 6.29 -7.35
N ASN A 147 6.78 7.56 -7.45
CA ASN A 147 7.69 8.70 -7.60
C ASN A 147 7.76 9.47 -6.28
N ILE A 148 8.48 8.91 -5.31
CA ILE A 148 8.54 9.41 -3.94
C ILE A 148 10.00 9.51 -3.50
N THR A 149 10.33 10.54 -2.72
CA THR A 149 11.74 10.85 -2.38
C THR A 149 12.27 9.97 -1.25
N PHE A 150 11.46 9.74 -0.23
CA PHE A 150 11.77 8.96 0.98
C PHE A 150 10.86 7.75 1.10
N TYR A 151 11.40 6.56 1.39
CA TYR A 151 10.63 5.35 1.70
C TYR A 151 9.59 5.00 0.64
N ALA A 152 9.98 5.13 -0.62
CA ALA A 152 9.06 5.32 -1.73
C ALA A 152 7.93 4.28 -1.84
N ALA A 153 8.16 3.05 -1.39
CA ALA A 153 7.13 2.01 -1.35
C ALA A 153 6.23 2.17 -0.10
N TYR A 154 6.79 1.97 1.07
CA TYR A 154 6.05 2.04 2.31
C TYR A 154 6.95 2.36 3.51
N LYS A 155 6.28 2.82 4.57
CA LYS A 155 6.78 2.96 5.92
C LYS A 155 5.82 2.28 6.90
N LEU A 156 6.28 1.20 7.53
CA LEU A 156 5.63 0.57 8.69
C LEU A 156 6.48 0.82 9.93
N ASP A 157 5.91 1.44 10.95
CA ASP A 157 6.69 2.02 12.03
C ASP A 157 6.03 1.84 13.41
N HIS A 158 6.83 1.58 14.44
CA HIS A 158 6.42 1.49 15.85
C HIS A 158 5.21 0.56 16.15
N PRO A 159 5.14 -0.69 15.65
CA PRO A 159 4.01 -1.58 15.93
C PRO A 159 3.88 -1.86 17.42
N ASN A 160 2.66 -1.83 17.96
CA ASN A 160 2.36 -2.27 19.32
C ASN A 160 2.38 -3.80 19.40
N GLY A 161 3.57 -4.36 19.62
CA GLY A 161 3.80 -5.78 19.67
C GLY A 161 4.58 -6.25 18.45
N ARG A 162 4.02 -7.19 17.70
CA ARG A 162 4.67 -7.76 16.51
C ARG A 162 3.90 -7.37 15.26
N GLY A 163 4.48 -6.49 14.45
CA GLY A 163 3.96 -6.17 13.14
C GLY A 163 4.08 -7.36 12.19
N VAL A 164 3.10 -7.53 11.31
CA VAL A 164 3.05 -8.64 10.35
C VAL A 164 2.97 -8.08 8.93
N MET A 165 3.84 -8.58 8.04
CA MET A 165 3.73 -8.40 6.60
C MET A 165 3.78 -9.76 5.93
N ASN A 166 2.74 -10.12 5.17
CA ASN A 166 2.67 -11.45 4.56
C ASN A 166 2.13 -11.42 3.12
N LEU A 167 2.72 -12.19 2.20
CA LEU A 167 2.24 -12.31 0.81
C LEU A 167 2.21 -10.94 0.09
N THR A 168 3.19 -10.08 0.37
CA THR A 168 3.26 -8.72 -0.17
C THR A 168 4.33 -8.62 -1.25
N THR A 169 4.04 -7.92 -2.35
CA THR A 169 5.06 -7.56 -3.34
C THR A 169 5.32 -6.06 -3.40
N VAL A 170 6.59 -5.70 -3.35
CA VAL A 170 7.10 -4.36 -3.59
C VAL A 170 7.97 -4.37 -4.83
N SER A 171 7.61 -3.59 -5.85
CA SER A 171 8.39 -3.59 -7.08
C SER A 171 8.53 -2.24 -7.77
N ASN A 172 9.58 -2.12 -8.58
CA ASN A 172 9.82 -0.98 -9.47
C ASN A 172 9.69 0.38 -8.77
N THR A 173 10.14 0.44 -7.52
CA THR A 173 10.05 1.65 -6.70
C THR A 173 11.45 2.25 -6.56
N SER A 174 11.57 3.56 -6.73
CA SER A 174 12.85 4.27 -6.68
C SER A 174 12.82 5.37 -5.63
N SER A 175 13.87 5.43 -4.79
CA SER A 175 14.04 6.45 -3.76
C SER A 175 15.39 7.15 -3.89
N LYS A 176 15.45 8.42 -3.45
CA LYS A 176 16.61 9.29 -3.65
C LYS A 176 17.32 9.69 -2.36
N SER A 177 16.60 9.83 -1.25
CA SER A 177 17.18 10.40 -0.02
C SER A 177 17.50 9.36 1.05
N GLU A 178 16.60 8.40 1.29
CA GLU A 178 16.77 7.44 2.40
C GLU A 178 16.72 5.97 2.00
N ALA A 179 15.54 5.35 1.91
CA ALA A 179 15.41 3.97 1.51
C ALA A 179 14.20 3.81 0.59
N GLY A 180 14.09 2.69 -0.11
CA GLY A 180 12.87 2.35 -0.84
C GLY A 180 11.76 1.87 0.09
N ILE A 181 12.15 1.23 1.20
CA ILE A 181 11.28 0.54 2.14
C ILE A 181 11.73 0.84 3.57
N TYR A 182 10.79 1.05 4.48
CA TYR A 182 11.08 1.31 5.90
C TYR A 182 10.25 0.43 6.83
N ASN A 183 10.93 -0.39 7.63
CA ASN A 183 10.36 -1.16 8.74
C ASN A 183 11.15 -0.80 10.01
N CYS A 184 10.54 -0.12 10.98
CA CYS A 184 11.30 0.51 12.08
C CYS A 184 10.64 0.40 13.46
N ASP A 185 11.49 0.51 14.48
CA ASP A 185 11.22 0.65 15.90
C ASP A 185 10.19 -0.36 16.43
N GLY A 186 10.39 -1.62 16.08
CA GLY A 186 9.58 -2.72 16.58
C GLY A 186 10.04 -4.10 16.13
N PHE A 187 9.15 -5.08 16.32
CA PHE A 187 9.33 -6.45 15.86
C PHE A 187 8.47 -6.68 14.62
N PHE A 188 9.08 -6.99 13.48
CA PHE A 188 8.33 -7.34 12.27
C PHE A 188 8.62 -8.76 11.81
N ASN A 189 7.54 -9.48 11.49
CA ASN A 189 7.58 -10.74 10.76
C ASN A 189 7.16 -10.49 9.31
N ILE A 190 8.13 -10.63 8.40
CA ILE A 190 7.94 -10.49 6.97
C ILE A 190 8.00 -11.89 6.37
N THR A 191 6.88 -12.38 5.85
CA THR A 191 6.75 -13.76 5.37
C THR A 191 6.22 -13.84 3.94
N ASN A 192 6.81 -14.66 3.09
CA ASN A 192 6.32 -14.89 1.72
C ASN A 192 6.22 -13.58 0.89
N CYS A 193 7.17 -12.65 1.07
CA CYS A 193 7.15 -11.35 0.40
C CYS A 193 8.17 -11.26 -0.75
N ASN A 194 7.86 -10.45 -1.76
CA ASN A 194 8.73 -10.23 -2.91
C ASN A 194 9.18 -8.77 -2.99
N TYR A 195 10.47 -8.56 -3.23
CA TYR A 195 11.10 -7.26 -3.41
C TYR A 195 11.83 -7.27 -4.76
N ILE A 196 11.21 -6.68 -5.78
CA ILE A 196 11.59 -6.86 -7.18
C ILE A 196 11.97 -5.53 -7.82
N SER A 197 13.19 -5.40 -8.33
CA SER A 197 13.63 -4.25 -9.13
C SER A 197 13.45 -2.91 -8.42
N ASN A 198 13.62 -2.88 -7.09
CA ASN A 198 13.61 -1.64 -6.33
C ASN A 198 14.97 -0.97 -6.38
N GLU A 199 14.97 0.36 -6.37
CA GLU A 199 16.18 1.16 -6.50
C GLU A 199 16.30 2.17 -5.36
N TYR A 200 17.50 2.25 -4.79
CA TYR A 200 17.91 3.35 -3.93
C TYR A 200 19.18 3.98 -4.51
N THR A 201 19.08 5.27 -4.87
CA THR A 201 20.17 6.01 -5.54
C THR A 201 21.02 6.85 -4.57
N GLY A 202 20.64 6.91 -3.29
CA GLY A 202 21.46 7.57 -2.28
C GLY A 202 22.59 6.68 -1.78
N LYS A 203 23.40 7.21 -0.85
CA LYS A 203 24.69 6.61 -0.50
C LYS A 203 24.75 5.89 0.85
N ASN A 204 23.91 6.31 1.80
CA ASN A 204 24.16 6.05 3.21
C ASN A 204 23.38 4.86 3.78
N TRP A 205 22.34 4.41 3.07
CA TRP A 205 21.34 3.47 3.59
C TRP A 205 21.14 2.27 2.68
N GLY A 206 20.44 1.26 3.18
CA GLY A 206 19.96 0.14 2.38
C GLY A 206 18.65 0.44 1.65
N ILE A 207 18.37 -0.35 0.61
CA ILE A 207 17.07 -0.35 -0.09
C ILE A 207 15.94 -0.63 0.91
N VAL A 208 16.17 -1.59 1.81
CA VAL A 208 15.33 -1.89 2.96
C VAL A 208 15.98 -1.33 4.22
N ARG A 209 15.41 -0.27 4.76
CA ARG A 209 15.81 0.25 6.07
C ARG A 209 15.06 -0.51 7.16
N CYS A 210 15.84 -0.95 8.12
CA CYS A 210 15.47 -1.90 9.16
C CYS A 210 16.06 -1.38 10.46
N ASP A 211 15.26 -0.75 11.32
CA ASP A 211 15.71 -0.30 12.64
C ASP A 211 14.86 -1.09 13.66
N GLY A 212 15.45 -2.03 14.40
CA GLY A 212 14.71 -2.98 15.25
C GLY A 212 14.92 -4.45 14.88
N THR A 213 14.02 -5.34 15.32
CA THR A 213 14.14 -6.79 15.10
C THR A 213 13.24 -7.23 13.95
N ILE A 214 13.85 -7.54 12.82
CA ILE A 214 13.13 -7.95 11.61
C ILE A 214 13.50 -9.38 11.26
N SER A 215 12.48 -10.17 10.95
CA SER A 215 12.64 -11.52 10.40
C SER A 215 12.00 -11.59 9.01
N CYS A 216 12.76 -12.11 8.05
CA CYS A 216 12.31 -12.41 6.71
C CYS A 216 12.30 -13.93 6.54
N LEU A 217 11.13 -14.49 6.22
CA LEU A 217 10.92 -15.92 5.98
C LEU A 217 10.30 -16.11 4.60
N ASN A 218 10.86 -16.98 3.75
CA ASN A 218 10.31 -17.27 2.43
C ASN A 218 10.22 -16.04 1.51
N CYS A 219 11.12 -15.07 1.66
CA CYS A 219 11.08 -13.84 0.87
C CYS A 219 12.01 -13.90 -0.34
N SER A 220 11.67 -13.17 -1.40
CA SER A 220 12.52 -13.02 -2.59
C SER A 220 13.02 -11.59 -2.74
N PHE A 221 14.31 -11.41 -3.00
CA PHE A 221 14.95 -10.14 -3.32
C PHE A 221 15.60 -10.27 -4.69
N ILE A 222 14.98 -9.68 -5.72
CA ILE A 222 15.37 -9.91 -7.12
C ILE A 222 15.62 -8.58 -7.83
N GLY A 223 16.77 -8.43 -8.48
CA GLY A 223 17.01 -7.30 -9.38
C GLY A 223 17.11 -5.93 -8.69
N ASN A 224 17.26 -5.88 -7.36
CA ASN A 224 17.30 -4.61 -6.62
C ASN A 224 18.65 -3.91 -6.80
N LYS A 225 18.65 -2.58 -6.83
CA LYS A 225 19.81 -1.74 -7.12
C LYS A 225 20.04 -0.71 -6.01
N GLY A 226 21.27 -0.59 -5.52
CA GLY A 226 21.63 0.42 -4.53
C GLY A 226 22.97 0.11 -3.88
N ASN A 227 23.35 0.87 -2.84
CA ASN A 227 24.59 0.57 -2.14
C ASN A 227 24.48 -0.71 -1.29
N TYR A 228 23.39 -0.84 -0.55
CA TYR A 228 23.13 -1.96 0.34
C TYR A 228 21.71 -2.51 0.14
N LEU A 229 21.52 -3.82 0.31
CA LEU A 229 20.15 -4.38 0.29
C LEU A 229 19.41 -4.05 1.60
N PHE A 230 20.06 -4.26 2.74
CA PHE A 230 19.54 -3.94 4.07
C PHE A 230 20.43 -2.94 4.81
N ASP A 231 19.83 -2.07 5.61
CA ASP A 231 20.60 -1.16 6.47
C ASP A 231 21.18 -1.86 7.72
N CYS A 232 20.34 -2.61 8.44
CA CYS A 232 20.74 -3.48 9.54
C CYS A 232 20.59 -4.95 9.16
N LYS A 233 21.26 -5.85 9.87
CA LYS A 233 21.17 -7.30 9.64
C LYS A 233 19.80 -7.84 10.10
N PRO A 234 18.91 -8.30 9.19
CA PRO A 234 17.70 -9.03 9.58
C PRO A 234 18.02 -10.49 9.91
N THR A 235 17.05 -11.17 10.55
CA THR A 235 17.02 -12.63 10.59
C THR A 235 16.48 -13.13 9.25
N ILE A 236 17.28 -13.85 8.48
CA ILE A 236 16.90 -14.41 7.18
C ILE A 236 16.71 -15.91 7.32
N ASN A 237 15.57 -16.43 6.85
CA ASN A 237 15.31 -17.86 6.76
C ASN A 237 14.61 -18.18 5.43
N ASN A 238 15.14 -19.17 4.69
CA ASN A 238 14.52 -19.65 3.45
C ASN A 238 14.23 -18.50 2.44
N CYS A 239 15.15 -17.55 2.27
CA CYS A 239 14.99 -16.42 1.34
C CYS A 239 15.82 -16.60 0.07
N TYR A 240 15.32 -16.06 -1.04
CA TYR A 240 15.97 -16.08 -2.34
C TYR A 240 16.56 -14.71 -2.69
N PHE A 241 17.79 -14.71 -3.19
CA PHE A 241 18.48 -13.52 -3.67
C PHE A 241 18.98 -13.76 -5.10
N ASN A 242 18.56 -12.93 -6.06
CA ASN A 242 19.01 -13.04 -7.45
C ASN A 242 19.21 -11.67 -8.09
N GLU A 243 20.26 -11.53 -8.90
CA GLU A 243 20.50 -10.35 -9.75
C GLU A 243 20.48 -8.98 -9.02
N ASN A 244 20.75 -8.95 -7.70
CA ASN A 244 20.81 -7.69 -6.96
C ASN A 244 22.14 -6.98 -7.25
N ALA A 245 22.07 -5.77 -7.79
CA ALA A 245 23.23 -4.91 -8.02
C ALA A 245 23.47 -4.03 -6.78
N VAL A 246 24.00 -4.66 -5.73
CA VAL A 246 24.39 -4.00 -4.47
C VAL A 246 25.87 -4.20 -4.14
N THR A 247 26.50 -3.22 -3.49
CA THR A 247 27.92 -3.32 -3.11
C THR A 247 28.13 -4.27 -1.93
N LYS A 248 27.19 -4.30 -0.99
CA LYS A 248 27.11 -5.27 0.10
C LYS A 248 25.65 -5.62 0.37
N THR A 249 25.39 -6.79 0.94
CA THR A 249 24.02 -7.15 1.30
C THR A 249 23.52 -6.38 2.54
N VAL A 250 24.40 -6.08 3.50
CA VAL A 250 24.07 -5.32 4.71
C VAL A 250 25.06 -4.16 4.88
N ASN A 251 24.58 -2.98 5.28
CA ASN A 251 25.40 -1.79 5.49
C ASN A 251 26.31 -1.92 6.73
N LYS A 252 25.70 -2.12 7.91
CA LYS A 252 26.38 -2.12 9.22
C LYS A 252 27.10 -3.45 9.50
N ASP A 253 28.41 -3.40 9.72
CA ASP A 253 29.37 -4.40 10.28
C ASP A 253 29.19 -5.90 10.00
N TYR A 254 28.32 -6.27 9.07
CA TYR A 254 28.10 -7.64 8.64
C TYR A 254 28.79 -7.85 7.29
N SER A 255 29.88 -8.61 7.31
CA SER A 255 30.64 -8.99 6.13
C SER A 255 30.21 -10.34 5.53
N GLY A 256 29.21 -11.01 6.10
CA GLY A 256 28.73 -12.30 5.63
C GLY A 256 27.80 -12.21 4.42
N THR A 257 27.62 -13.33 3.74
CA THR A 257 26.56 -13.52 2.74
C THR A 257 25.39 -14.29 3.36
N PHE A 258 24.22 -14.26 2.73
CA PHE A 258 23.12 -15.15 3.07
C PHE A 258 23.12 -16.35 2.13
N GLY A 259 22.84 -17.54 2.66
CA GLY A 259 22.53 -18.69 1.80
C GLY A 259 21.26 -18.37 1.00
N SER A 260 21.31 -18.62 -0.30
CA SER A 260 20.15 -18.50 -1.19
C SER A 260 19.58 -19.90 -1.45
N ILE A 261 18.26 -20.01 -1.47
CA ILE A 261 17.51 -21.22 -1.83
C ILE A 261 16.89 -21.06 -3.24
N GLU A 262 16.04 -21.98 -3.68
CA GLU A 262 15.17 -21.72 -4.84
C GLU A 262 14.07 -20.69 -4.50
N PRO A 263 13.62 -19.86 -5.47
CA PRO A 263 12.55 -18.89 -5.26
C PRO A 263 11.27 -19.57 -4.77
N PHE A 264 10.67 -19.01 -3.71
CA PHE A 264 9.44 -19.52 -3.08
C PHE A 264 8.23 -19.50 -4.02
N ASP A 265 8.10 -18.45 -4.85
CA ASP A 265 7.10 -18.37 -5.90
C ASP A 265 7.64 -17.45 -7.02
N SER A 266 8.23 -18.03 -8.07
CA SER A 266 8.66 -17.26 -9.26
C SER A 266 7.47 -16.78 -10.09
N LEU A 267 6.32 -17.42 -9.90
CA LEU A 267 5.05 -16.94 -10.38
C LEU A 267 4.56 -15.93 -9.36
N ILE A 268 4.50 -14.68 -9.77
CA ILE A 268 3.99 -13.57 -8.98
C ILE A 268 2.45 -13.71 -8.84
N ASN A 269 1.97 -14.83 -8.29
CA ASN A 269 0.55 -15.19 -8.22
C ASN A 269 -0.23 -14.31 -7.24
N HIS A 270 0.47 -13.58 -6.38
CA HIS A 270 -0.13 -12.58 -5.48
C HIS A 270 -0.52 -11.27 -6.21
N TYR A 271 -0.17 -11.09 -7.49
CA TYR A 271 -0.70 -10.01 -8.32
C TYR A 271 -2.08 -10.39 -8.87
N SER A 272 -3.10 -10.36 -8.01
CA SER A 272 -4.46 -10.27 -8.52
C SER A 272 -4.72 -8.82 -8.96
N THR A 273 -4.50 -8.55 -10.25
CA THR A 273 -5.00 -7.33 -10.89
C THR A 273 -6.48 -7.46 -11.26
N PHE A 274 -7.17 -8.50 -10.80
CA PHE A 274 -8.51 -8.87 -11.28
C PHE A 274 -9.53 -7.74 -11.15
N PHE A 275 -9.38 -6.87 -10.15
CA PHE A 275 -10.19 -5.66 -9.98
C PHE A 275 -9.43 -4.35 -10.22
N CYS A 276 -8.16 -4.41 -10.65
CA CYS A 276 -7.38 -3.21 -10.94
C CYS A 276 -7.73 -2.70 -12.36
N PRO A 277 -8.37 -1.53 -12.50
CA PRO A 277 -8.81 -1.05 -13.81
C PRO A 277 -7.65 -0.73 -14.77
N ALA A 278 -6.43 -0.59 -14.22
CA ALA A 278 -5.26 -0.08 -14.94
C ALA A 278 -4.65 -1.03 -15.98
N LYS A 279 -4.88 -2.35 -15.90
CA LYS A 279 -4.27 -3.28 -16.88
C LYS A 279 -4.83 -3.11 -18.29
N ASN A 280 -6.03 -2.54 -18.43
CA ASN A 280 -6.64 -2.18 -19.70
C ASN A 280 -6.25 -0.77 -20.20
N LEU A 281 -5.36 -0.03 -19.49
CA LEU A 281 -4.94 1.33 -19.88
C LEU A 281 -3.78 1.36 -20.88
N LYS A 282 -3.01 0.28 -21.09
CA LYS A 282 -1.92 0.29 -22.09
C LYS A 282 -2.42 0.51 -23.52
N ASP A 283 -3.66 0.16 -23.81
CA ASP A 283 -4.31 0.49 -25.08
C ASP A 283 -4.75 1.96 -25.18
N ASN A 284 -4.78 2.70 -24.06
CA ASN A 284 -5.27 4.08 -23.94
C ASN A 284 -4.17 5.13 -23.66
N GLN A 285 -2.90 4.74 -23.59
CA GLN A 285 -1.76 5.69 -23.44
C GLN A 285 -1.67 6.72 -24.57
N LYS A 286 -2.39 6.54 -25.69
CA LYS A 286 -2.53 7.53 -26.76
C LYS A 286 -3.43 8.72 -26.40
N VAL A 287 -4.25 8.63 -25.34
CA VAL A 287 -5.26 9.64 -25.01
C VAL A 287 -4.81 10.59 -23.88
N SER A 288 -3.98 10.12 -22.94
CA SER A 288 -3.62 10.89 -21.73
C SER A 288 -2.46 11.88 -21.90
N SER A 289 -1.87 12.02 -23.10
CA SER A 289 -0.79 12.99 -23.37
C SER A 289 -1.28 14.41 -23.66
N LYS A 290 -2.58 14.68 -23.55
CA LYS A 290 -3.12 16.05 -23.58
C LYS A 290 -3.12 16.62 -22.17
N ASN A 291 -2.39 17.73 -21.98
CA ASN A 291 -2.45 18.54 -20.77
C ASN A 291 -3.90 18.93 -20.48
N TYR A 292 -4.49 18.36 -19.43
CA TYR A 292 -5.81 18.75 -18.97
C TYR A 292 -5.67 20.05 -18.19
N HIS A 293 -6.11 21.15 -18.80
CA HIS A 293 -6.36 22.40 -18.09
C HIS A 293 -7.62 22.25 -17.25
N GLU A 294 -7.64 22.85 -16.05
CA GLU A 294 -8.80 22.94 -15.17
C GLU A 294 -10.02 23.48 -15.93
N GLY A 295 -10.88 22.58 -16.37
CA GLY A 295 -12.11 22.88 -17.10
C GLY A 295 -12.83 21.57 -17.37
N GLU A 296 -14.01 21.44 -16.79
CA GLU A 296 -15.00 20.35 -16.91
C GLU A 296 -14.53 19.06 -17.59
N LEU A 297 -14.35 18.01 -16.79
CA LEU A 297 -14.27 16.62 -17.27
C LEU A 297 -15.38 16.37 -18.30
N ALA A 298 -15.02 16.18 -19.56
CA ALA A 298 -15.99 15.99 -20.61
C ALA A 298 -16.77 14.70 -20.34
N LEU A 299 -18.06 14.68 -20.68
CA LEU A 299 -18.93 13.51 -20.51
C LEU A 299 -18.33 12.24 -21.16
N GLY A 300 -17.51 12.39 -22.19
CA GLY A 300 -16.73 11.31 -22.81
C GLY A 300 -15.68 10.69 -21.88
N ASP A 301 -14.97 11.49 -21.11
CA ASP A 301 -13.98 11.03 -20.13
C ASP A 301 -14.68 10.31 -18.97
N ILE A 302 -15.82 10.84 -18.51
CA ILE A 302 -16.67 10.20 -17.51
C ILE A 302 -17.19 8.85 -18.04
N ASN A 303 -17.64 8.76 -19.30
CA ASN A 303 -18.10 7.51 -19.89
C ASN A 303 -16.99 6.47 -20.04
N ILE A 304 -15.75 6.88 -20.30
CA ILE A 304 -14.59 5.98 -20.35
C ILE A 304 -14.25 5.47 -18.95
N ILE A 305 -14.22 6.34 -17.94
CA ILE A 305 -13.99 5.97 -16.55
C ILE A 305 -15.11 5.05 -16.05
N VAL A 306 -16.36 5.42 -16.28
CA VAL A 306 -17.55 4.62 -15.93
C VAL A 306 -17.53 3.28 -16.66
N SER A 307 -17.20 3.21 -17.95
CA SER A 307 -17.15 1.93 -18.67
C SER A 307 -15.99 1.03 -18.26
N ILE A 308 -14.86 1.61 -17.84
CA ILE A 308 -13.71 0.88 -17.26
C ILE A 308 -14.05 0.34 -15.86
N VAL A 309 -14.74 1.14 -15.06
CA VAL A 309 -15.18 0.83 -13.70
C VAL A 309 -16.31 -0.22 -13.67
N TYR A 310 -17.35 -0.02 -14.48
CA TYR A 310 -18.57 -0.85 -14.43
C TYR A 310 -18.44 -2.18 -15.19
N LYS A 311 -17.53 -2.30 -16.17
CA LYS A 311 -17.22 -3.61 -16.77
C LYS A 311 -16.66 -4.62 -15.76
N ILE A 312 -16.07 -4.14 -14.67
CA ILE A 312 -15.47 -4.97 -13.62
C ILE A 312 -16.52 -5.37 -12.56
N SER A 313 -17.43 -4.45 -12.20
CA SER A 313 -18.54 -4.77 -11.27
C SER A 313 -19.52 -5.82 -11.82
N PHE A 314 -19.64 -5.98 -13.14
CA PHE A 314 -20.59 -6.94 -13.72
C PHE A 314 -20.10 -8.40 -13.71
N VAL A 315 -18.79 -8.65 -13.58
CA VAL A 315 -18.23 -10.03 -13.66
C VAL A 315 -18.31 -10.78 -12.32
N VAL A 316 -18.46 -10.07 -11.19
CA VAL A 316 -18.68 -10.70 -9.87
C VAL A 316 -20.15 -11.01 -9.58
N ALA A 317 -21.09 -10.47 -10.36
CA ALA A 317 -22.51 -10.82 -10.26
C ALA A 317 -22.88 -12.16 -10.93
N LEU A 318 -21.95 -12.81 -11.64
CA LEU A 318 -22.17 -14.08 -12.35
C LEU A 318 -21.26 -15.20 -11.82
N ASN A 319 -21.34 -15.45 -10.52
CA ASN A 319 -21.02 -16.75 -9.94
C ASN A 319 -21.96 -17.05 -8.76
N ILE A 320 -23.27 -17.06 -9.06
CA ILE A 320 -24.24 -17.81 -8.25
C ILE A 320 -24.16 -19.26 -8.74
N PRO A 321 -23.81 -20.23 -7.89
CA PRO A 321 -23.87 -21.64 -8.27
C PRO A 321 -25.33 -22.04 -8.47
N THR A 322 -25.62 -22.45 -9.70
CA THR A 322 -26.63 -23.46 -10.07
C THR A 322 -28.07 -23.25 -9.60
N LEU A 323 -28.92 -22.91 -10.58
CA LEU A 323 -30.16 -23.64 -10.91
C LEU A 323 -30.50 -24.83 -9.98
N LYS A 324 -31.55 -24.63 -9.18
CA LYS A 324 -32.76 -25.45 -9.26
C LYS A 324 -33.96 -24.53 -9.33
#